data_AF-A0A0F9KJX6-F1
#
_entry.id   AF-A0A0F9KJX6-F1
#
_cell.length_a   1.000
_cell.length_b   1.000
_cell.length_c   1.000
_cell.angle_alpha   90.00
_cell.angle_beta   90.00
_cell.angle_gamma   90.00
#
_symmetry.space_group_name_H-M   'P 1'
#
loop_
_entity.id
_entity.type
_entity.pdbx_description
1 polymer ?
#
loop_
_entity_poly.entity_id
_entity_poly.type
_entity_poly.pdbx_seq_one_letter_code
_entity_poly.pdbx_strand_id
1 'polypeptide(L)'
;TPGEVRELQVSLVEAARRRAKTAELSSDYREEEAAKTAAERDREAAEKKAQRYRELAAGIPARLGEILREAGAPGLTVIDGRLHALTNGGDPKDFENRCSTGERVVLALDVAATAYEGKVLPLDGAFWTSLDPTHREAFARLAEERGLYVLTEEPTGGELRVEQVGNGASL
;
A
#
# COMPACT_ATOMS: atom_id res chain seq x y z
N THR A 1 -35.19 -11.58 81.53
CA THR A 1 -34.13 -12.26 82.34
C THR A 1 -32.79 -12.12 81.64
N PRO A 2 -31.65 -12.34 82.32
CA PRO A 2 -30.31 -12.26 81.70
C PRO A 2 -30.14 -13.12 80.43
N GLY A 3 -30.95 -14.17 80.26
CA GLY A 3 -30.97 -15.02 79.05
C GLY A 3 -31.59 -14.35 77.81
N GLU A 4 -32.71 -13.64 77.96
CA GLU A 4 -33.41 -12.95 76.87
C GLU A 4 -32.56 -11.83 76.24
N VAL A 5 -31.79 -11.10 77.06
CA VAL A 5 -30.87 -10.05 76.59
C VAL A 5 -29.73 -10.65 75.75
N ARG A 6 -29.26 -11.85 76.11
CA ARG A 6 -28.19 -12.55 75.40
C ARG A 6 -28.67 -13.12 74.06
N GLU A 7 -29.88 -13.65 74.00
CA GLU A 7 -30.50 -14.10 72.75
C GLU A 7 -30.76 -12.93 71.78
N LEU A 8 -31.23 -11.80 72.29
CA LEU A 8 -31.39 -10.58 71.50
C LEU A 8 -30.06 -10.08 70.92
N GLN A 9 -28.97 -10.13 71.71
CA GLN A 9 -27.63 -9.77 71.22
C GLN A 9 -27.12 -10.72 70.12
N VAL A 10 -27.32 -12.03 70.29
CA VAL A 10 -26.92 -13.03 69.27
C VAL A 10 -27.70 -12.82 67.96
N SER A 11 -29.01 -12.64 68.05
CA SER A 11 -29.90 -12.31 66.93
C SER A 11 -29.46 -11.04 66.19
N LEU A 12 -29.09 -9.99 66.93
CA LEU A 12 -28.64 -8.72 66.34
C LEU A 12 -27.32 -8.88 65.57
N VAL A 13 -26.37 -9.65 66.13
CA VAL A 13 -25.07 -9.93 65.51
C VAL A 13 -25.24 -10.78 64.24
N GLU A 14 -26.13 -11.78 64.26
CA GLU A 14 -26.44 -12.57 63.08
C GLU A 14 -27.12 -11.75 61.98
N ALA A 15 -28.07 -10.88 62.35
CA ALA A 15 -28.70 -9.96 61.42
C ALA A 15 -27.68 -8.98 60.79
N ALA A 16 -26.75 -8.47 61.59
CA ALA A 16 -25.67 -7.61 61.12
C ALA A 16 -24.73 -8.35 60.15
N ARG A 17 -24.36 -9.60 60.44
CA ARG A 17 -23.55 -10.44 59.55
C ARG A 17 -24.22 -10.73 58.22
N ARG A 18 -25.53 -11.04 58.24
CA ARG A 18 -26.31 -11.25 56.99
C ARG A 18 -26.34 -9.98 56.15
N ARG A 19 -26.59 -8.82 56.76
CA ARG A 19 -26.58 -7.52 56.06
C ARG A 19 -25.21 -7.20 55.46
N ALA A 20 -24.13 -7.43 56.21
CA ALA A 20 -22.77 -7.22 55.72
C ALA A 20 -22.47 -8.11 54.51
N LYS A 21 -22.82 -9.40 54.58
CA LYS A 21 -22.60 -10.35 53.48
C LYS A 21 -23.43 -10.04 52.23
N THR A 22 -24.68 -9.59 52.40
CA THR A 22 -25.50 -9.13 51.28
C THR A 22 -24.95 -7.84 50.67
N ALA A 23 -24.43 -6.91 51.48
CA ALA A 23 -23.80 -5.69 51.00
C ALA A 23 -22.54 -5.98 50.18
N GLU A 24 -21.68 -6.88 50.66
CA GLU A 24 -20.48 -7.37 49.96
C GLU A 24 -20.82 -7.98 48.61
N LEU A 25 -21.73 -8.97 48.56
CA LEU A 25 -22.19 -9.57 47.29
C LEU A 25 -22.78 -8.55 46.31
N SER A 26 -23.49 -7.54 46.83
CA SER A 26 -24.04 -6.47 46.00
C SER A 26 -22.98 -5.51 45.47
N SER A 27 -21.84 -5.38 46.16
CA SER A 27 -20.69 -4.58 45.73
C SER A 27 -19.95 -5.33 44.64
N ASP A 28 -19.62 -6.60 44.88
CA ASP A 28 -18.93 -7.46 43.93
C ASP A 28 -19.71 -7.55 42.61
N TYR A 29 -21.03 -7.76 42.68
CA TYR A 29 -21.88 -7.79 41.49
C TYR A 29 -21.87 -6.46 40.72
N ARG A 30 -21.86 -5.32 41.42
CA ARG A 30 -21.78 -3.99 40.79
C ARG A 30 -20.42 -3.75 40.14
N GLU A 31 -19.34 -4.20 40.76
CA GLU A 31 -17.98 -4.12 40.21
C GLU A 31 -17.84 -4.99 38.96
N GLU A 32 -18.36 -6.23 38.99
CA GLU A 32 -18.37 -7.11 37.81
C GLU A 32 -19.19 -6.54 36.65
N GLU A 33 -20.39 -6.03 36.92
CA GLU A 33 -21.22 -5.40 35.88
C GLU A 33 -20.58 -4.12 35.32
N ALA A 34 -19.94 -3.31 36.17
CA ALA A 34 -19.18 -2.14 35.74
C ALA A 34 -17.99 -2.54 34.86
N ALA A 35 -17.27 -3.60 35.23
CA ALA A 35 -16.14 -4.11 34.47
C ALA A 35 -16.56 -4.67 33.09
N LYS A 36 -17.67 -5.43 33.02
CA LYS A 36 -18.24 -5.89 31.74
C LYS A 36 -18.64 -4.72 30.86
N THR A 37 -19.34 -3.74 31.42
CA THR A 37 -19.77 -2.55 30.69
C THR A 37 -18.58 -1.75 30.15
N ALA A 38 -17.52 -1.62 30.95
CA ALA A 38 -16.28 -0.97 30.51
C ALA A 38 -15.61 -1.74 29.37
N ALA A 39 -15.48 -3.07 29.50
CA ALA A 39 -14.90 -3.93 28.48
C ALA A 39 -15.70 -3.90 27.17
N GLU A 40 -17.03 -3.88 27.22
CA GLU A 40 -17.89 -3.73 26.05
C GLU A 40 -17.68 -2.38 25.34
N ARG A 41 -17.59 -1.29 26.11
CA ARG A 41 -17.31 0.05 25.56
C ARG A 41 -15.94 0.13 24.89
N ASP A 42 -14.92 -0.44 25.53
CA ASP A 42 -13.57 -0.49 24.97
C ASP A 42 -13.53 -1.31 23.68
N ARG A 43 -14.25 -2.43 23.65
CA ARG A 43 -14.41 -3.25 22.45
C ARG A 43 -15.12 -2.48 21.34
N GLU A 44 -16.24 -1.82 21.63
CA GLU A 44 -16.99 -1.03 20.65
C GLU A 44 -16.13 0.13 20.09
N ALA A 45 -15.37 0.80 20.96
CA ALA A 45 -14.44 1.86 20.56
C ALA A 45 -13.31 1.33 19.67
N ALA A 46 -12.75 0.16 20.00
CA ALA A 46 -11.73 -0.51 19.19
C ALA A 46 -12.27 -0.94 17.83
N GLU A 47 -13.49 -1.49 17.78
CA GLU A 47 -14.17 -1.87 16.53
C GLU A 47 -14.43 -0.66 15.63
N LYS A 48 -14.96 0.45 16.19
CA LYS A 48 -15.14 1.72 15.45
C LYS A 48 -13.81 2.25 14.90
N LYS A 49 -12.75 2.20 15.71
CA LYS A 49 -11.41 2.66 15.29
C LYS A 49 -10.84 1.78 14.17
N ALA A 50 -10.98 0.46 14.30
CA ALA A 50 -10.55 -0.49 13.27
C ALA A 50 -11.30 -0.28 11.96
N GLN A 51 -12.62 -0.08 12.03
CA GLN A 51 -13.44 0.21 10.86
C GLN A 51 -12.99 1.50 10.15
N ARG A 52 -12.78 2.58 10.90
CA ARG A 52 -12.25 3.84 10.36
C ARG A 52 -10.91 3.65 9.65
N TYR A 53 -10.01 2.83 10.21
CA TYR A 53 -8.72 2.58 9.56
C TYR A 53 -8.86 1.76 8.28
N ARG A 54 -9.78 0.80 8.22
CA ARG A 54 -10.07 0.07 6.98
C ARG A 54 -10.61 1.00 5.88
N GLU A 55 -11.50 1.92 6.24
CA GLU A 55 -12.05 2.91 5.31
C GLU A 55 -10.96 3.84 4.77
N LEU A 56 -10.07 4.33 5.64
CA LEU A 56 -8.93 5.13 5.21
C LEU A 56 -7.97 4.33 4.32
N ALA A 57 -7.69 3.07 4.67
CA ALA A 57 -6.82 2.20 3.90
C ALA A 57 -7.40 1.87 2.51
N ALA A 58 -8.72 1.72 2.40
CA ALA A 58 -9.40 1.48 1.13
C ALA A 58 -9.20 2.61 0.11
N GLY A 59 -8.92 3.84 0.57
CA GLY A 59 -8.60 4.98 -0.29
C GLY A 59 -7.16 5.04 -0.80
N ILE A 60 -6.24 4.23 -0.25
CA ILE A 60 -4.81 4.27 -0.61
C ILE A 60 -4.58 3.98 -2.11
N PRO A 61 -5.17 2.94 -2.73
CA PRO A 61 -4.95 2.66 -4.15
C PRO A 61 -5.37 3.83 -5.05
N ALA A 62 -6.52 4.45 -4.75
CA ALA A 62 -6.99 5.62 -5.49
C ALA A 62 -5.99 6.79 -5.36
N ARG A 63 -5.50 7.07 -4.15
CA ARG A 63 -4.52 8.13 -3.94
C ARG A 63 -3.18 7.84 -4.63
N LEU A 64 -2.74 6.58 -4.66
CA LEU A 64 -1.55 6.19 -5.42
C LEU A 64 -1.73 6.40 -6.93
N GLY A 65 -2.92 6.09 -7.48
CA GLY A 65 -3.26 6.40 -8.87
C GLY A 65 -3.20 7.90 -9.18
N GLU A 66 -3.69 8.74 -8.26
CA GLU A 66 -3.59 10.20 -8.41
C GLU A 66 -2.13 10.68 -8.42
N ILE A 67 -1.29 10.15 -7.53
CA ILE A 67 0.15 10.47 -7.45
C ILE A 67 0.86 10.07 -8.76
N LEU A 68 0.57 8.88 -9.30
CA LEU A 68 1.15 8.44 -10.57
C LEU A 68 0.78 9.40 -11.72
N ARG A 69 -0.48 9.84 -11.78
CA ARG A 69 -0.91 10.84 -12.76
C ARG A 69 -0.21 12.18 -12.58
N GLU A 70 -0.08 12.67 -11.34
CA GLU A 70 0.65 13.91 -11.01
C GLU A 70 2.15 13.80 -11.38
N ALA A 71 2.74 12.61 -11.27
CA ALA A 71 4.12 12.32 -11.64
C ALA A 71 4.35 12.13 -13.16
N GLY A 72 3.33 12.39 -14.00
CA GLY A 72 3.46 12.26 -15.44
C GLY A 72 3.29 10.84 -15.97
N ALA A 73 2.68 9.95 -15.19
CA ALA A 73 2.35 8.58 -15.57
C ALA A 73 0.82 8.35 -15.70
N PRO A 74 0.09 9.14 -16.53
CA PRO A 74 -1.37 9.05 -16.59
C PRO A 74 -1.89 7.71 -17.13
N GLY A 75 -1.04 6.92 -17.80
CA GLY A 75 -1.35 5.58 -18.28
C GLY A 75 -1.25 4.49 -17.20
N LEU A 76 -0.93 4.83 -15.95
CA LEU A 76 -0.75 3.87 -14.85
C LEU A 76 -1.71 4.17 -13.68
N THR A 77 -2.15 3.11 -13.01
CA THR A 77 -2.97 3.18 -11.79
C THR A 77 -2.66 2.03 -10.83
N VAL A 78 -3.21 2.07 -9.61
CA VAL A 78 -3.08 0.99 -8.62
C VAL A 78 -4.45 0.43 -8.30
N ILE A 79 -4.59 -0.89 -8.46
CA ILE A 79 -5.81 -1.65 -8.14
C ILE A 79 -5.38 -2.81 -7.26
N ASP A 80 -6.04 -2.97 -6.10
CA ASP A 80 -5.74 -4.03 -5.12
C ASP A 80 -4.24 -4.15 -4.77
N GLY A 81 -3.56 -3.01 -4.69
CA GLY A 81 -2.13 -2.93 -4.36
C GLY A 81 -1.18 -3.30 -5.51
N ARG A 82 -1.67 -3.49 -6.73
CA ARG A 82 -0.88 -3.83 -7.92
C ARG A 82 -0.93 -2.75 -8.97
N LEU A 83 0.19 -2.56 -9.66
CA LEU A 83 0.29 -1.63 -10.77
C LEU A 83 -0.49 -2.15 -11.97
N HIS A 84 -1.33 -1.30 -12.55
CA HIS A 84 -2.12 -1.59 -13.74
C HIS A 84 -1.87 -0.52 -14.80
N ALA A 85 -1.81 -0.96 -16.06
CA ALA A 85 -1.81 -0.09 -17.23
C ALA A 85 -3.24 0.22 -17.67
N LEU A 86 -3.54 1.49 -17.88
CA LEU A 86 -4.80 1.94 -18.47
C LEU A 86 -4.69 1.79 -19.99
N THR A 87 -5.45 0.85 -20.54
CA THR A 87 -5.49 0.66 -21.99
C THR A 87 -6.46 1.66 -22.63
N ASN A 88 -6.26 1.98 -23.91
CA ASN A 88 -7.17 2.84 -24.67
C ASN A 88 -8.63 2.32 -24.70
N GLY A 89 -8.86 1.04 -24.38
CA GLY A 89 -10.18 0.42 -24.26
C GLY A 89 -10.84 0.59 -22.89
N GLY A 90 -10.21 1.29 -21.94
CA GLY A 90 -10.75 1.58 -20.62
C GLY A 90 -10.52 0.49 -19.56
N ASP A 91 -10.27 -0.75 -19.96
CA ASP A 91 -10.02 -1.83 -19.02
C ASP A 91 -8.56 -1.81 -18.51
N PRO A 92 -8.36 -1.78 -17.18
CA PRO A 92 -7.03 -1.82 -16.58
C PRO A 92 -6.42 -3.22 -16.74
N LYS A 93 -5.16 -3.24 -17.18
CA LYS A 93 -4.39 -4.47 -17.41
C LYS A 93 -3.30 -4.58 -16.37
N ASP A 94 -3.22 -5.72 -15.67
CA ASP A 94 -2.14 -5.97 -14.69
C ASP A 94 -0.77 -5.80 -15.38
N PHE A 95 0.02 -4.86 -14.88
CA PHE A 95 1.26 -4.43 -15.51
C PHE A 95 2.31 -5.55 -15.54
N GLU A 96 2.39 -6.38 -14.51
CA GLU A 96 3.42 -7.40 -14.41
C GLU A 96 3.08 -8.66 -15.19
N ASN A 97 1.82 -9.08 -15.12
CA ASN A 97 1.38 -10.41 -15.53
C ASN A 97 0.63 -10.43 -16.86
N ARG A 98 0.10 -9.29 -17.30
CA ARG A 98 -0.72 -9.21 -18.52
C ARG A 98 -0.11 -8.30 -19.57
N CYS A 99 0.65 -7.28 -19.21
CA CYS A 99 1.39 -6.50 -20.20
C CYS A 99 2.55 -7.31 -20.79
N SER A 100 2.64 -7.31 -22.11
CA SER A 100 3.83 -7.74 -22.86
C SER A 100 5.04 -6.89 -22.49
N THR A 101 6.24 -7.38 -22.77
CA THR A 101 7.47 -6.61 -22.56
C THR A 101 7.44 -5.28 -23.33
N GLY A 102 7.00 -5.27 -24.59
CA GLY A 102 6.87 -4.03 -25.36
C GLY A 102 5.93 -3.02 -24.71
N GLU A 103 4.73 -3.44 -24.29
CA GLU A 103 3.78 -2.55 -23.58
C GLU A 103 4.37 -1.98 -22.29
N ARG A 104 5.09 -2.80 -21.50
CA ARG A 104 5.75 -2.34 -20.28
C ARG A 104 6.85 -1.33 -20.57
N VAL A 105 7.64 -1.56 -21.62
CA VAL A 105 8.71 -0.66 -22.04
C VAL A 105 8.12 0.67 -22.51
N VAL A 106 7.07 0.67 -23.33
CA VAL A 106 6.39 1.91 -23.78
C VAL A 106 5.95 2.75 -22.58
N LEU A 107 5.24 2.14 -21.62
CA LEU A 107 4.79 2.85 -20.42
C LEU A 107 5.96 3.38 -19.58
N ALA A 108 7.02 2.59 -19.41
CA ALA A 108 8.20 3.02 -18.67
C ALA A 108 8.91 4.20 -19.36
N LEU A 109 8.96 4.18 -20.69
CA LEU A 109 9.55 5.24 -21.50
C LEU A 109 8.74 6.53 -21.47
N ASP A 110 7.41 6.46 -21.46
CA ASP A 110 6.53 7.63 -21.30
C ASP A 110 6.74 8.33 -19.95
N VAL A 111 6.88 7.54 -18.88
CA VAL A 111 7.21 8.06 -17.55
C VAL A 111 8.61 8.64 -17.52
N ALA A 112 9.59 7.93 -18.07
CA ALA A 112 10.98 8.40 -18.13
C ALA A 112 11.07 9.72 -18.90
N ALA A 113 10.42 9.85 -20.05
CA ALA A 113 10.43 11.08 -20.84
C ALA A 113 9.80 12.28 -20.12
N THR A 114 8.93 12.04 -19.14
CA THR A 114 8.26 13.10 -18.38
C THR A 114 9.00 13.45 -17.09
N ALA A 115 9.54 12.46 -16.38
CA ALA A 115 10.16 12.63 -15.07
C ALA A 115 11.69 12.79 -15.13
N TYR A 116 12.33 12.39 -16.23
CA TYR A 116 13.78 12.44 -16.35
C TYR A 116 14.26 13.86 -16.65
N GLU A 117 15.06 14.41 -15.74
CA GLU A 117 15.63 15.76 -15.88
C GLU A 117 16.95 15.79 -16.67
N GLY A 118 17.51 14.62 -16.96
CA GLY A 118 18.74 14.50 -17.75
C GLY A 118 18.48 14.61 -19.25
N LYS A 119 19.57 14.63 -20.03
CA LYS A 119 19.50 14.69 -21.50
C LYS A 119 19.80 13.37 -22.18
N VAL A 120 20.33 12.36 -21.48
CA VAL A 120 20.76 11.11 -22.11
C VAL A 120 20.05 9.94 -21.44
N LEU A 121 19.27 9.19 -22.21
CA LEU A 121 18.57 8.00 -21.75
C LEU A 121 19.25 6.74 -22.31
N PRO A 122 20.03 6.00 -21.51
CA PRO A 122 20.53 4.69 -21.91
C PRO A 122 19.38 3.68 -21.87
N LEU A 123 19.16 2.99 -22.99
CA LEU A 123 18.15 1.96 -23.16
C LEU A 123 18.79 0.66 -23.62
N ASP A 124 18.59 -0.39 -22.83
CA ASP A 124 19.06 -1.73 -23.15
C ASP A 124 18.55 -2.20 -24.53
N GLY A 125 19.43 -2.82 -25.31
CA GLY A 125 19.12 -3.27 -26.67
C GLY A 125 17.93 -4.23 -26.75
N ALA A 126 17.68 -5.04 -25.70
CA ALA A 126 16.52 -5.92 -25.67
C ALA A 126 15.21 -5.14 -25.52
N PHE A 127 15.21 -4.03 -24.79
CA PHE A 127 14.03 -3.15 -24.68
C PHE A 127 13.74 -2.43 -25.98
N TRP A 128 14.77 -1.86 -26.62
CA TRP A 128 14.61 -1.26 -27.94
C TRP A 128 14.12 -2.28 -28.98
N THR A 129 14.68 -3.48 -28.96
CA THR A 129 14.28 -4.56 -29.87
C THR A 129 12.85 -5.03 -29.63
N SER A 130 12.37 -4.98 -28.37
CA SER A 130 11.00 -5.38 -28.02
C SER A 130 9.91 -4.42 -28.50
N LEU A 131 10.28 -3.18 -28.86
CA LEU A 131 9.36 -2.21 -29.46
C LEU A 131 9.15 -2.52 -30.93
N ASP A 132 7.90 -2.46 -31.40
CA ASP A 132 7.61 -2.45 -32.83
C ASP A 132 7.98 -1.11 -33.48
N PRO A 133 8.10 -1.04 -34.82
CA PRO A 133 8.53 0.18 -35.52
C PRO A 133 7.68 1.41 -35.18
N THR A 134 6.36 1.25 -35.00
CA THR A 134 5.45 2.35 -34.69
C THR A 134 5.76 2.95 -33.32
N HIS A 135 6.00 2.11 -32.32
CA HIS A 135 6.35 2.57 -30.97
C HIS A 135 7.77 3.13 -30.90
N ARG A 136 8.72 2.60 -31.67
CA ARG A 136 10.07 3.19 -31.79
C ARG A 136 10.01 4.60 -32.36
N GLU A 137 9.23 4.81 -33.43
CA GLU A 137 9.03 6.13 -34.03
C GLU A 137 8.32 7.09 -33.06
N ALA A 138 7.27 6.63 -32.38
CA ALA A 138 6.56 7.43 -31.39
C ALA A 138 7.49 7.87 -30.25
N PHE A 139 8.31 6.95 -29.74
CA PHE A 139 9.28 7.27 -28.71
C PHE A 139 10.41 8.20 -29.21
N ALA A 140 10.90 8.00 -30.43
CA ALA A 140 11.90 8.89 -31.03
C ALA A 140 11.38 10.33 -31.15
N ARG A 141 10.11 10.52 -31.58
CA ARG A 141 9.47 11.84 -31.58
C ARG A 141 9.36 12.43 -30.18
N LEU A 142 8.90 11.65 -29.21
CA LEU A 142 8.79 12.09 -27.82
C LEU A 142 10.15 12.50 -27.25
N ALA A 143 11.21 11.72 -27.53
CA ALA A 143 12.57 12.02 -27.11
C ALA A 143 13.06 13.33 -27.75
N GLU A 144 12.82 13.55 -29.05
CA GLU A 144 13.17 14.79 -29.74
C GLU A 144 12.44 16.00 -29.15
N GLU A 145 11.12 15.90 -28.96
CA GLU A 145 10.29 16.96 -28.35
C GLU A 145 10.77 17.36 -26.95
N ARG A 146 11.33 16.40 -26.20
CA ARG A 146 11.85 16.60 -24.84
C ARG A 146 13.37 16.89 -24.80
N GLY A 147 14.05 16.90 -25.94
CA GLY A 147 15.50 17.12 -26.01
C GLY A 147 16.33 15.99 -25.40
N LEU A 148 15.82 14.77 -25.45
CA LEU A 148 16.45 13.55 -24.94
C LEU A 148 17.26 12.86 -26.04
N TYR A 149 18.49 12.48 -25.73
CA TYR A 149 19.34 11.60 -26.52
C TYR A 149 19.15 10.17 -26.04
N VAL A 150 18.61 9.31 -26.90
CA VAL A 150 18.43 7.89 -26.59
C VAL A 150 19.67 7.12 -27.06
N LEU A 151 20.34 6.43 -26.15
CA LEU A 151 21.45 5.54 -26.46
C LEU A 151 20.96 4.11 -26.40
N THR A 152 21.07 3.37 -27.49
CA THR A 152 20.68 1.97 -27.53
C THR A 152 21.55 1.18 -28.50
N GLU A 153 21.44 -0.14 -28.43
CA GLU A 153 22.22 -1.09 -29.20
C GLU A 153 21.32 -1.75 -30.25
N GLU A 154 21.77 -1.78 -31.50
CA GLU A 154 21.09 -2.51 -32.57
C GLU A 154 22.00 -3.64 -33.08
N PRO A 155 21.55 -4.90 -33.06
CA PRO A 155 22.36 -6.00 -33.57
C PRO A 155 22.53 -5.87 -35.08
N THR A 156 23.77 -5.60 -35.51
CA THR A 156 24.13 -5.60 -36.94
C THR A 156 24.41 -7.03 -37.41
N GLY A 157 23.98 -7.37 -38.63
CA GLY A 157 24.27 -8.66 -39.27
C GLY A 157 25.76 -8.79 -39.61
N GLY A 158 26.55 -9.25 -38.65
CA GLY A 158 27.98 -9.52 -38.78
C GLY A 158 28.48 -10.39 -37.63
N GLU A 159 29.73 -10.85 -37.70
CA GLU A 159 30.35 -11.53 -36.56
C GLU A 159 30.36 -10.60 -35.33
N LEU A 160 30.09 -11.17 -34.15
CA LEU A 160 30.18 -10.46 -32.88
C LEU A 160 31.61 -9.92 -32.71
N ARG A 161 31.78 -8.60 -32.71
CA ARG A 161 33.07 -7.93 -32.51
C ARG A 161 33.02 -7.14 -31.21
N VAL A 162 34.10 -7.15 -30.44
CA VAL A 162 34.28 -6.25 -29.30
C VAL A 162 35.38 -5.28 -29.69
N GLU A 163 35.00 -4.03 -29.97
CA GLU A 163 35.95 -2.96 -30.27
C GLU A 163 36.15 -2.12 -29.00
N GLN A 164 37.32 -2.23 -28.38
CA GLN A 164 37.72 -1.30 -27.32
C GLN A 164 38.31 -0.04 -27.95
N VAL A 165 37.61 1.07 -27.84
CA VAL A 165 38.18 2.39 -28.15
C VAL A 165 38.58 3.06 -26.84
N GLY A 166 39.86 3.00 -26.52
CA GLY A 166 40.48 3.68 -25.40
C GLY A 166 41.94 4.02 -25.72
N ASN A 167 42.37 5.23 -25.38
CA ASN A 167 43.74 5.69 -25.60
C ASN A 167 44.67 5.02 -24.57
N GLY A 168 44.94 3.73 -24.76
CA GLY A 168 45.82 2.93 -23.92
C GLY A 168 47.21 2.88 -24.53
N ALA A 169 48.06 3.84 -24.15
CA ALA A 169 49.49 3.72 -24.31
C ALA A 169 49.96 2.39 -23.68
N SER A 170 50.63 1.56 -24.48
CA SER A 170 51.27 0.33 -24.00
C SER A 170 52.36 0.67 -22.97
N LEU A 171 52.36 -0.04 -21.84
CA LEU A 171 53.54 -0.34 -21.05
C LEU A 171 53.92 -1.80 -21.31
#